data_AF-A0A7X3F5V6-F1
#
_entry.id   AF-A0A7X3F5V6-F1
#
_cell.length_a   1.000
_cell.length_b   1.000
_cell.length_c   1.000
_cell.angle_alpha   90.00
_cell.angle_beta   90.00
_cell.angle_gamma   90.00
#
_symmetry.space_group_name_H-M   'P 1'
#
loop_
_entity.id
_entity.type
_entity.pdbx_description
1 polymer ?
#
loop_
_entity_poly.entity_id
_entity_poly.type
_entity_poly.pdbx_seq_one_letter_code
_entity_poly.pdbx_strand_id
1 'polypeptide(L)' 'MTLHGFERQLAIEQVSHYRRLQAAAAASGDKAEYRRCVDQIDILTTKHNLHLNRHGESE' A
#
# COMPACT_ATOMS: atom_id res chain seq x y z
N MET A 1 -16.66 -4.79 15.58
CA MET A 1 -15.43 -4.31 14.91
C MET A 1 -14.73 -3.34 15.84
N THR A 2 -13.49 -3.62 16.23
CA THR A 2 -12.70 -2.74 17.13
C THR A 2 -12.02 -1.64 16.33
N LEU A 3 -11.62 -0.54 16.98
CA LEU A 3 -10.89 0.56 16.34
C LEU A 3 -9.67 0.04 15.55
N HIS A 4 -8.92 -0.90 16.14
CA HIS A 4 -7.79 -1.57 15.49
C HIS A 4 -8.17 -2.36 14.22
N GLY A 5 -9.37 -2.94 14.17
CA GLY A 5 -9.88 -3.60 12.97
C GLY A 5 -10.14 -2.62 11.83
N PHE A 6 -10.70 -1.45 12.14
CA PHE A 6 -10.91 -0.38 11.17
C PHE A 6 -9.59 0.18 10.64
N GLU A 7 -8.62 0.42 11.51
CA GLU A 7 -7.30 0.93 11.11
C GLU A 7 -6.56 -0.06 10.20
N ARG A 8 -6.61 -1.37 10.51
CA ARG A 8 -6.01 -2.40 9.65
C ARG A 8 -6.71 -2.45 8.28
N GLN A 9 -8.04 -2.40 8.25
CA GLN A 9 -8.78 -2.44 6.99
C GLN A 9 -8.51 -1.19 6.13
N LEU A 10 -8.44 -0.01 6.75
CA LEU A 10 -8.06 1.22 6.06
C LEU A 10 -6.64 1.13 5.49
N ALA A 11 -5.69 0.57 6.23
CA ALA A 11 -4.32 0.38 5.75
C ALA A 11 -4.26 -0.55 4.53
N ILE A 12 -5.06 -1.62 4.49
CA ILE A 12 -5.16 -2.53 3.33
C ILE A 12 -5.65 -1.76 2.09
N GLU A 13 -6.73 -0.98 2.24
CA GLU A 13 -7.27 -0.17 1.13
C GLU A 13 -6.26 0.88 0.65
N GLN A 14 -5.54 1.51 1.57
CA GLN A 14 -4.49 2.47 1.23
C GLN A 14 -3.31 1.82 0.48
N VAL A 15 -2.89 0.61 0.87
CA VAL A 15 -1.87 -0.15 0.13
C VAL A 15 -2.34 -0.45 -1.30
N SER A 16 -3.60 -0.88 -1.47
CA SER A 16 -4.20 -1.11 -2.79
C SER A 16 -4.20 0.17 -3.64
N HIS A 17 -4.55 1.31 -3.05
CA HIS A 17 -4.50 2.62 -3.70
C HIS A 17 -3.08 3.00 -4.17
N TYR A 18 -2.08 2.92 -3.27
CA TYR A 18 -0.70 3.27 -3.62
C TYR A 18 -0.11 2.35 -4.68
N ARG A 19 -0.53 1.08 -4.76
CA ARG A 19 -0.13 0.19 -5.87
C ARG A 19 -0.66 0.65 -7.22
N ARG A 20 -1.90 1.15 -7.26
CA ARG A 20 -2.47 1.71 -8.50
C ARG A 20 -1.73 2.98 -8.93
N LEU A 21 -1.42 3.86 -7.98
CA LEU A 21 -0.61 5.06 -8.24
C LEU A 21 0.81 4.70 -8.68
N GLN A 22 1.44 3.71 -8.04
CA GLN A 22 2.75 3.21 -8.42
C GLN A 22 2.76 2.69 -9.87
N ALA A 23 1.74 1.92 -10.27
CA ALA A 23 1.62 1.42 -11.64
C ALA A 23 1.40 2.57 -12.64
N ALA A 24 0.59 3.56 -12.29
CA ALA A 24 0.38 4.75 -13.13
C ALA A 24 1.67 5.58 -13.27
N ALA A 25 2.41 5.80 -12.18
CA ALA A 25 3.68 6.50 -12.17
C ALA A 25 4.76 5.76 -12.99
N ALA A 26 4.79 4.43 -12.91
CA ALA A 26 5.65 3.61 -13.77
C ALA A 26 5.31 3.78 -15.25
N ALA A 27 4.01 3.80 -15.59
CA ALA A 27 3.54 3.98 -16.96
C ALA A 27 3.80 5.39 -17.52
N SER A 28 3.74 6.42 -16.68
CA SER A 28 4.03 7.81 -17.07
C SER A 28 5.51 8.18 -17.00
N GLY A 29 6.37 7.31 -16.46
CA GLY A 29 7.79 7.58 -16.25
C GLY A 29 8.10 8.51 -15.06
N ASP A 30 7.13 8.76 -14.18
CA ASP A 30 7.30 9.56 -12.97
C ASP A 30 8.00 8.76 -11.87
N LYS A 31 9.33 8.79 -11.90
CA LYS A 31 10.17 8.07 -10.93
C LYS A 31 10.03 8.58 -9.50
N ALA A 32 9.73 9.87 -9.32
CA ALA A 32 9.58 10.46 -7.99
C ALA A 32 8.30 9.95 -7.32
N GLU A 33 7.18 9.97 -8.05
CA GLU A 33 5.91 9.45 -7.54
C GLU A 33 5.95 7.93 -7.35
N TYR A 34 6.63 7.20 -8.25
CA TYR A 34 6.86 5.76 -8.07
C TYR A 34 7.56 5.47 -6.74
N ARG A 35 8.65 6.19 -6.44
CA ARG A 35 9.41 6.00 -5.21
C ARG A 35 8.59 6.36 -3.98
N ARG A 36 7.87 7.47 -4.02
CA ARG A 36 6.95 7.87 -2.96
C ARG A 36 5.91 6.79 -2.68
N CYS A 37 5.33 6.18 -3.71
CA CYS A 37 4.38 5.08 -3.53
C CYS A 37 5.03 3.85 -2.87
N VAL A 38 6.26 3.49 -3.26
CA VAL A 38 7.01 2.40 -2.60
C VAL A 38 7.18 2.67 -1.11
N ASP A 39 7.64 3.88 -0.75
CA ASP A 39 7.91 4.23 0.64
C ASP A 39 6.61 4.24 1.47
N GLN A 40 5.48 4.71 0.90
CA GLN A 40 4.18 4.68 1.59
C GLN A 40 3.66 3.26 1.79
N ILE A 41 3.81 2.37 0.80
CA ILE A 41 3.43 0.96 0.94
C ILE A 41 4.22 0.32 2.08
N ASP A 42 5.55 0.53 2.11
CA ASP A 42 6.43 -0.04 3.13
C ASP A 42 6.08 0.44 4.55
N ILE A 43 5.78 1.73 4.71
CA ILE A 43 5.32 2.32 5.98
C ILE A 43 4.02 1.66 6.44
N LEU A 44 3.02 1.55 5.56
CA LEU A 44 1.72 1.00 5.91
C LEU A 44 1.81 -0.49 6.26
N THR A 45 2.59 -1.26 5.51
CA THR A 45 2.76 -2.69 5.76
C THR A 45 3.52 -2.97 7.03
N THR A 46 4.55 -2.17 7.30
CA THR A 46 5.34 -2.28 8.55
C THR A 46 4.51 -1.86 9.76
N LYS A 47 3.82 -0.72 9.69
CA LYS A 47 3.04 -0.18 10.82
C LYS A 47 1.87 -1.09 11.22
N HIS A 48 1.23 -1.72 10.24
CA HIS A 48 0.03 -2.53 10.46
C HIS A 48 0.29 -4.05 10.38
N ASN A 49 1.57 -4.46 10.32
CA ASN A 49 1.98 -5.86 10.16
C ASN A 49 1.21 -6.58 9.04
N LEU A 50 1.08 -5.92 7.89
CA LEU A 50 0.40 -6.49 6.73
C LEU A 50 1.40 -7.36 5.96
N HIS A 51 1.15 -8.66 5.94
CA HIS A 51 1.87 -9.58 5.07
C HIS A 51 1.32 -9.42 3.65
N LEU A 52 2.07 -8.69 2.81
CA LEU A 52 1.77 -8.62 1.38
C LEU A 52 2.18 -9.93 0.73
N ASN A 53 1.19 -10.78 0.42
CA ASN A 53 1.44 -11.90 -0.49
C ASN A 53 1.84 -11.35 -1.86
N ARG A 54 2.63 -12.13 -2.63
CA ARG A 54 3.20 -11.73 -3.95
C ARG A 54 2.14 -11.26 -4.96
N HIS A 55 0.86 -11.54 -4.69
CA HIS A 55 -0.33 -11.14 -5.44
C HIS A 55 -1.13 -9.95 -4.87
N GLY A 56 -0.80 -9.42 -3.67
CA GLY A 56 -1.43 -8.22 -3.12
C GLY A 56 -2.68 -8.44 -2.27
N GLU A 57 -2.99 -9.68 -1.93
CA GLU A 57 -4.09 -9.99 -1.03
C GLU A 57 -3.52 -10.19 0.37
N SER A 58 -4.12 -9.49 1.34
CA SER A 58 -3.79 -9.64 2.76
C SER A 58 -4.66 -10.77 3.31
N GLU A 59 -4.04 -11.83 3.84
CA GLU A 59 -4.74 -12.80 4.70
C GLU A 59 -5.12 -12.18 6.07
#